data_AF-A0A818AW47-F1
#
_entry.id   AF-A0A818AW47-F1
#
_cell.length_a   1.000
_cell.length_b   1.000
_cell.length_c   1.000
_cell.angle_alpha   90.00
_cell.angle_beta   90.00
_cell.angle_gamma   90.00
#
_symmetry.space_group_name_H-M   'P 1'
#
loop_
_entity.id
_entity.type
_entity.pdbx_description
1 polymer ?
#
loop_
_entity_poly.entity_id
_entity_poly.type
_entity_poly.pdbx_seq_one_letter_code
_entity_poly.pdbx_strand_id
1 'polypeptide(L)'
;MYYDMYSNRHTLLDAMIRSLKELTTHSQMLESICQKIEELKNELINQEFLNSDTKEFSKNCDEFYRKINEKFSIINQAKILIHFNMQNDIHKIEQECLESLETKIKTICSSVDKLLTKFSQENILTRVEYDHFNLYYGNLISIRQEIKVHIEKIEEVIFDKIQMWECSIKKESTVQDVTMNLKNMKRVSNNIPSFKIKINERIDEMLKCYKTTHGAMTFARLGTIFNQGRDGIGQSIISEHKSFQGYSLSLFNLRTQRHNIHYVLDQLKGNLVDKKQLLKRYDEFHDIYKKTVKENLSPNMKLDKLILDIKLIAGNTRQNANRIVWNEDLTYKVPRLATNIFALWTLQKADHYFEAEGLEDQNNYLFQPHAAQ
;
A
#
# COMPACT_ATOMS: atom_id res chain seq x y z
N MET A 1 24.53 13.34 2.99
CA MET A 1 24.81 13.40 1.54
C MET A 1 23.89 14.43 0.89
N TYR A 2 24.17 15.72 1.09
CA TYR A 2 23.35 16.85 0.60
C TYR A 2 24.12 17.77 -0.36
N TYR A 3 25.26 17.30 -0.89
CA TYR A 3 26.22 18.15 -1.62
C TYR A 3 26.19 18.02 -3.15
N ASP A 4 25.43 17.07 -3.72
CA ASP A 4 25.39 16.87 -5.17
C ASP A 4 24.24 17.59 -5.90
N MET A 5 23.34 18.28 -5.19
CA MET A 5 22.19 18.96 -5.82
C MET A 5 22.53 20.28 -6.52
N TYR A 6 23.75 20.81 -6.35
CA TYR A 6 24.19 22.06 -6.97
C TYR A 6 25.16 21.87 -8.15
N SER A 7 25.61 20.64 -8.42
CA SER A 7 26.64 20.39 -9.45
C SER A 7 26.13 20.54 -10.89
N ASN A 8 24.84 20.36 -11.16
CA ASN A 8 24.30 20.37 -12.54
C ASN A 8 23.78 21.73 -13.01
N ARG A 9 23.52 22.69 -12.12
CA ARG A 9 23.18 24.08 -12.54
C ARG A 9 24.34 24.77 -13.27
N HIS A 10 25.56 24.31 -12.98
CA HIS A 10 26.77 24.86 -13.57
C HIS A 10 27.08 24.31 -14.95
N THR A 11 26.68 23.09 -15.34
CA THR A 11 27.20 22.47 -16.57
C THR A 11 26.76 23.14 -17.87
N LEU A 12 25.50 23.59 -17.97
CA LEU A 12 25.01 24.25 -19.19
C LEU A 12 25.51 25.70 -19.30
N LEU A 13 25.51 26.41 -18.17
CA LEU A 13 26.06 27.76 -18.06
C LEU A 13 27.59 27.76 -18.29
N ASP A 14 28.32 26.77 -17.77
CA ASP A 14 29.76 26.59 -17.95
C ASP A 14 30.12 26.16 -19.38
N ALA A 15 29.23 25.43 -20.05
CA ALA A 15 29.38 25.14 -21.48
C ALA A 15 29.21 26.43 -22.31
N MET A 16 28.21 27.26 -21.99
CA MET A 16 28.08 28.59 -22.59
C MET A 16 29.31 29.46 -22.29
N ILE A 17 29.76 29.56 -21.04
CA ILE A 17 30.93 30.35 -20.64
C ILE A 17 32.22 29.87 -21.34
N ARG A 18 32.42 28.56 -21.51
CA ARG A 18 33.58 28.04 -22.25
C ARG A 18 33.52 28.41 -23.74
N SER A 19 32.37 28.25 -24.36
CA SER A 19 32.14 28.64 -25.77
C SER A 19 32.37 30.14 -25.97
N LEU A 20 31.98 30.95 -24.98
CA LEU A 20 32.17 32.40 -24.96
C LEU A 20 33.62 32.84 -24.80
N LYS A 21 34.47 32.04 -24.13
CA LYS A 21 35.90 32.34 -23.92
C LYS A 21 36.75 32.22 -25.19
N GLU A 22 36.27 31.50 -26.21
CA GLU A 22 36.98 31.33 -27.49
C GLU A 22 36.68 32.46 -28.50
N LEU A 23 35.76 33.38 -28.17
CA LEU A 23 35.27 34.40 -29.08
C LEU A 23 36.12 35.68 -28.97
N THR A 24 36.60 36.16 -30.11
CA THR A 24 37.53 37.31 -30.20
C THR A 24 36.84 38.67 -30.27
N THR A 25 35.53 38.72 -30.54
CA THR A 25 34.77 39.99 -30.68
C THR A 25 33.38 39.92 -30.04
N HIS A 26 32.88 41.08 -29.61
CA HIS A 26 31.53 41.23 -29.05
C HIS A 26 30.43 40.75 -30.03
N SER A 27 30.61 40.96 -31.33
CA SER A 27 29.66 40.51 -32.36
C SER A 27 29.55 38.99 -32.42
N GLN A 28 30.69 38.29 -32.40
CA GLN A 28 30.72 36.82 -32.42
C GLN A 28 30.09 36.22 -31.17
N MET A 29 30.28 36.88 -30.02
CA MET A 29 29.62 36.53 -28.75
C MET A 29 28.10 36.63 -28.82
N LEU A 30 27.57 37.75 -29.32
CA LEU A 30 26.12 37.93 -29.47
C LEU A 30 25.52 36.92 -30.46
N GLU A 31 26.19 36.66 -31.58
CA GLU A 31 25.74 35.68 -32.57
C GLU A 31 25.66 34.26 -31.98
N SER A 32 26.69 33.84 -31.23
CA SER A 32 26.68 32.54 -30.55
C SER A 32 25.57 32.42 -29.52
N ILE A 33 25.29 33.49 -28.76
CA ILE A 33 24.19 33.51 -27.80
C ILE A 33 22.83 33.44 -28.52
N CYS A 34 22.64 34.23 -29.59
CA CYS A 34 21.43 34.17 -30.43
C CYS A 34 21.17 32.76 -30.97
N GLN A 35 22.21 32.12 -31.50
CA GLN A 35 22.13 30.75 -32.00
C GLN A 35 21.73 29.77 -30.88
N LYS A 36 22.36 29.89 -29.69
CA LYS A 36 22.03 29.02 -28.55
C LYS A 36 20.59 29.20 -28.08
N ILE A 37 20.06 30.42 -28.08
CA ILE A 37 18.67 30.70 -27.72
C ILE A 37 17.73 30.03 -28.73
N GLU A 38 18.04 30.11 -30.02
CA GLU A 38 17.22 29.44 -31.04
C GLU A 38 17.30 27.91 -30.98
N GLU A 39 18.46 27.36 -30.66
CA GLU A 39 18.59 25.92 -30.37
C GLU A 39 17.69 25.53 -29.19
N LEU A 40 17.73 26.27 -28.08
CA LEU A 40 16.89 26.01 -26.90
C LEU A 40 15.40 26.11 -27.20
N LYS A 41 15.00 27.10 -28.01
CA LYS A 41 13.63 27.24 -28.51
C LYS A 41 13.20 26.00 -29.28
N ASN A 42 14.00 25.59 -30.28
CA ASN A 42 13.68 24.45 -31.11
C ASN A 42 13.62 23.16 -30.29
N GLU A 43 14.53 22.98 -29.33
CA GLU A 43 14.49 21.86 -28.40
C GLU A 43 13.19 21.86 -27.59
N LEU A 44 12.77 22.98 -27.01
CA LEU A 44 11.54 23.08 -26.22
C LEU A 44 10.26 22.84 -27.05
N ILE A 45 10.19 23.44 -28.24
CA ILE A 45 9.03 23.31 -29.12
C ILE A 45 8.89 21.87 -29.63
N ASN A 46 9.99 21.21 -29.98
CA ASN A 46 9.97 19.85 -30.53
C ASN A 46 9.95 18.76 -29.45
N GLN A 47 10.18 19.09 -28.17
CA GLN A 47 10.17 18.10 -27.09
C GLN A 47 8.77 17.53 -26.82
N GLU A 48 8.58 16.23 -27.01
CA GLU A 48 7.36 15.54 -26.60
C GLU A 48 7.33 15.32 -25.08
N PHE A 49 6.19 15.58 -24.44
CA PHE A 49 6.05 15.40 -22.99
C PHE A 49 5.83 13.94 -22.58
N LEU A 50 5.23 13.12 -23.46
CA LEU A 50 4.92 11.72 -23.20
C LEU A 50 5.87 10.82 -24.00
N ASN A 51 7.10 10.69 -23.51
CA ASN A 51 8.20 10.00 -24.19
C ASN A 51 8.73 8.83 -23.33
N SER A 52 9.86 8.22 -23.70
CA SER A 52 10.46 7.11 -22.94
C SER A 52 10.77 7.45 -21.48
N ASP A 53 11.17 8.69 -21.21
CA ASP A 53 11.65 9.13 -19.90
C ASP A 53 10.50 9.46 -18.94
N THR A 54 9.30 9.70 -19.48
CA THR A 54 8.10 10.12 -18.74
C THR A 54 6.98 9.08 -18.72
N LYS A 55 7.20 7.92 -19.36
CA LYS A 55 6.27 6.78 -19.37
C LYS A 55 6.18 6.05 -18.04
N GLU A 56 7.27 6.06 -17.26
CA GLU A 56 7.32 5.42 -15.95
C GLU A 56 7.40 6.49 -14.86
N PHE A 57 6.55 6.38 -13.84
CA PHE A 57 6.60 7.24 -12.66
C PHE A 57 7.92 7.00 -11.93
N SER A 58 8.89 7.90 -12.16
CA SER A 58 10.27 7.69 -11.75
C SER A 58 10.99 9.03 -11.59
N LYS A 59 12.17 8.97 -10.95
CA LYS A 59 13.10 10.10 -10.84
C LYS A 59 13.42 10.74 -12.21
N ASN A 60 13.35 9.97 -13.29
CA ASN A 60 13.61 10.46 -14.64
C ASN A 60 12.51 11.41 -15.13
N CYS A 61 11.25 11.19 -14.74
CA CYS A 61 10.13 12.06 -15.06
C CYS A 61 10.29 13.44 -14.42
N ASP A 62 10.61 13.49 -13.12
CA ASP A 62 10.86 14.75 -12.41
C ASP A 62 12.08 15.49 -12.98
N GLU A 63 13.17 14.77 -13.29
CA GLU A 63 14.36 15.36 -13.89
C GLU A 63 14.10 15.90 -15.30
N PHE A 64 13.25 15.23 -16.08
CA PHE A 64 12.84 15.67 -17.41
C PHE A 64 12.13 17.02 -17.35
N TYR A 65 11.11 17.17 -16.48
CA TYR A 65 10.38 18.43 -16.35
C TYR A 65 11.22 19.55 -15.74
N ARG A 66 12.17 19.22 -14.86
CA ARG A 66 13.15 20.19 -14.37
C ARG A 66 14.03 20.73 -15.50
N LYS A 67 14.54 19.86 -16.38
CA LYS A 67 15.35 20.29 -17.54
C LYS A 67 14.54 21.19 -18.49
N ILE A 68 13.26 20.89 -18.70
CA ILE A 68 12.37 21.76 -19.48
C ILE A 68 12.26 23.15 -18.83
N ASN A 69 12.00 23.20 -17.52
CA ASN A 69 11.88 24.44 -16.78
C ASN A 69 13.20 25.26 -16.77
N GLU A 70 14.34 24.59 -16.65
CA GLU A 70 15.67 25.21 -16.74
C GLU A 70 15.91 25.85 -18.12
N LYS A 71 15.62 25.13 -19.21
CA LYS A 71 15.74 25.67 -20.58
C LYS A 71 14.84 26.89 -20.77
N PHE A 72 13.58 26.82 -20.33
CA PHE A 72 12.64 27.94 -20.43
C PHE A 72 13.09 29.14 -19.57
N SER A 73 13.63 28.88 -18.37
CA SER A 73 14.18 29.92 -17.49
C SER A 73 15.36 30.66 -18.11
N ILE A 74 16.23 29.97 -18.85
CA ILE A 74 17.34 30.58 -19.59
C ILE A 74 16.81 31.54 -20.66
N ILE A 75 15.80 31.12 -21.43
CA ILE A 75 15.17 31.97 -22.46
C ILE A 75 14.53 33.22 -21.83
N ASN A 76 13.82 33.06 -20.71
CA ASN A 76 13.23 34.19 -20.00
C ASN A 76 14.31 35.17 -19.47
N GLN A 77 15.43 34.65 -18.96
CA GLN A 77 16.56 35.50 -18.51
C GLN A 77 17.27 36.21 -19.67
N ALA A 78 17.27 35.62 -20.88
CA ALA A 78 17.86 36.21 -22.06
C ALA A 78 17.23 37.55 -22.48
N LYS A 79 16.06 37.91 -21.93
CA LYS A 79 15.46 39.26 -22.11
C LYS A 79 16.38 40.40 -21.69
N ILE A 80 17.30 40.17 -20.74
CA ILE A 80 18.30 41.18 -20.34
C ILE A 80 19.17 41.58 -21.55
N LEU A 81 19.32 40.69 -22.53
CA LEU A 81 20.14 40.92 -23.72
C LEU A 81 19.49 41.85 -24.76
N ILE A 82 18.22 42.24 -24.58
CA ILE A 82 17.52 43.17 -25.47
C ILE A 82 18.28 44.51 -25.58
N HIS A 83 19.02 44.90 -24.54
CA HIS A 83 19.82 46.13 -24.51
C HIS A 83 21.06 46.09 -25.41
N PHE A 84 21.39 44.94 -26.00
CA PHE A 84 22.60 44.73 -26.80
C PHE A 84 22.34 44.63 -28.32
N ASN A 85 21.17 45.10 -28.81
CA ASN A 85 20.78 45.03 -30.23
C ASN A 85 20.90 43.61 -30.82
N MET A 86 20.34 42.62 -30.11
CA MET A 86 20.25 41.25 -30.58
C MET A 86 19.43 41.17 -31.89
N GLN A 87 19.84 40.30 -32.82
CA GLN A 87 19.08 40.06 -34.06
C GLN A 87 17.74 39.34 -33.80
N ASN A 88 17.67 38.55 -32.74
CA ASN A 88 16.50 37.74 -32.41
C ASN A 88 15.52 38.51 -31.52
N ASP A 89 14.23 38.41 -31.84
CA ASP A 89 13.15 38.88 -30.97
C ASP A 89 12.94 37.89 -29.82
N ILE A 90 13.63 38.14 -28.70
CA ILE A 90 13.60 37.28 -27.51
C ILE A 90 12.18 37.20 -26.90
N HIS A 91 11.40 38.28 -26.99
CA HIS A 91 10.02 38.29 -26.49
C HIS A 91 9.15 37.33 -27.30
N LYS A 92 9.28 37.37 -28.63
CA LYS A 92 8.57 36.45 -29.51
C LYS A 92 8.98 34.99 -29.27
N ILE A 93 10.28 34.71 -29.11
CA ILE A 93 10.80 33.36 -28.84
C ILE A 93 10.24 32.80 -27.53
N GLU A 94 10.27 33.60 -26.47
CA GLU A 94 9.73 33.18 -25.17
C GLU A 94 8.22 32.90 -25.26
N GLN A 95 7.46 33.79 -25.92
CA GLN A 95 6.02 33.61 -26.09
C GLN A 95 5.71 32.33 -26.85
N GLU A 96 6.40 32.05 -27.95
CA GLU A 96 6.22 30.81 -28.73
C GLU A 96 6.56 29.56 -27.89
N CYS A 97 7.60 29.61 -27.05
CA CYS A 97 7.93 28.53 -26.13
C CYS A 97 6.84 28.33 -25.07
N LEU A 98 6.35 29.41 -24.46
CA LEU A 98 5.32 29.38 -23.44
C LEU A 98 4.02 28.79 -24.00
N GLU A 99 3.57 29.27 -25.15
CA GLU A 99 2.37 28.77 -25.83
C GLU A 99 2.49 27.28 -26.19
N SER A 100 3.68 26.83 -26.62
CA SER A 100 3.97 25.42 -26.88
C SER A 100 3.86 24.56 -25.61
N LEU A 101 4.47 25.01 -24.51
CA LEU A 101 4.42 24.32 -23.21
C LEU A 101 2.99 24.26 -22.68
N GLU A 102 2.26 25.37 -22.69
CA GLU A 102 0.86 25.44 -22.26
C GLU A 102 -0.03 24.51 -23.08
N THR A 103 0.16 24.45 -24.40
CA THR A 103 -0.60 23.55 -25.28
C THR A 103 -0.36 22.08 -24.94
N LYS A 104 0.89 21.70 -24.68
CA LYS A 104 1.26 20.32 -24.30
C LYS A 104 0.68 19.95 -22.93
N ILE A 105 0.80 20.83 -21.94
CA ILE A 105 0.21 20.64 -20.60
C ILE A 105 -1.32 20.51 -20.71
N LYS A 106 -1.97 21.39 -21.47
CA LYS A 106 -3.42 21.38 -21.68
C LYS A 106 -3.89 20.08 -22.35
N THR A 107 -3.08 19.49 -23.24
CA THR A 107 -3.37 18.20 -23.86
C THR A 107 -3.38 17.07 -22.83
N ILE A 108 -2.42 17.05 -21.90
CA ILE A 108 -2.38 16.09 -20.79
C ILE A 108 -3.58 16.30 -19.85
N CYS A 109 -3.85 17.54 -19.44
CA CYS A 109 -5.01 17.88 -18.61
C CYS A 109 -6.33 17.41 -19.26
N SER A 110 -6.52 17.71 -20.54
CA SER A 110 -7.72 17.30 -21.29
C SER A 110 -7.88 15.78 -21.36
N SER A 111 -6.76 15.04 -21.38
CA SER A 111 -6.77 13.57 -21.38
C SER A 111 -7.18 13.02 -20.02
N VAL A 112 -6.72 13.62 -18.93
CA VAL A 112 -7.18 13.30 -17.57
C VAL A 112 -8.66 13.65 -17.40
N ASP A 113 -9.09 14.84 -17.82
CA ASP A 113 -10.48 15.29 -17.68
C ASP A 113 -11.46 14.36 -18.40
N LYS A 114 -11.08 13.82 -19.57
CA LYS A 114 -11.89 12.81 -20.28
C LYS A 114 -12.04 11.53 -19.46
N LEU A 115 -10.95 11.03 -18.87
CA LEU A 115 -10.97 9.84 -18.03
C LEU A 115 -11.77 10.07 -16.73
N LEU A 116 -11.63 11.25 -16.12
CA LEU A 116 -12.40 11.64 -14.93
C LEU A 116 -13.89 11.79 -15.24
N THR A 117 -14.25 12.39 -16.38
CA THR A 117 -15.65 12.49 -16.81
C THR A 117 -16.27 11.11 -16.98
N LYS A 118 -15.53 10.19 -17.62
CA LYS A 118 -15.95 8.79 -17.75
C LYS A 118 -16.07 8.12 -16.39
N PHE A 119 -15.09 8.30 -15.50
CA PHE A 119 -15.10 7.74 -14.14
C PHE A 119 -16.26 8.27 -13.29
N SER A 120 -16.67 9.52 -13.46
CA SER A 120 -17.82 10.10 -12.78
C SER A 120 -19.14 9.48 -13.27
N GLN A 121 -19.25 9.21 -14.56
CA GLN A 121 -20.45 8.61 -15.18
C GLN A 121 -20.55 7.10 -14.91
N GLU A 122 -19.43 6.40 -14.98
CA GLU A 122 -19.33 4.97 -14.76
C GLU A 122 -19.00 4.66 -13.29
N ASN A 123 -19.04 3.39 -12.89
CA ASN A 123 -18.63 3.01 -11.52
C ASN A 123 -17.13 2.68 -11.43
N ILE A 124 -16.51 2.26 -12.53
CA ILE A 124 -15.10 1.87 -12.59
C ILE A 124 -14.56 2.16 -13.99
N LEU A 125 -13.26 2.42 -14.07
CA LEU A 125 -12.54 2.42 -15.35
C LEU A 125 -12.02 1.03 -15.68
N THR A 126 -11.68 0.79 -16.94
CA THR A 126 -10.92 -0.40 -17.33
C THR A 126 -9.47 -0.30 -16.85
N ARG A 127 -8.76 -1.43 -16.80
CA ARG A 127 -7.33 -1.45 -16.42
C ARG A 127 -6.48 -0.53 -17.29
N VAL A 128 -6.68 -0.57 -18.61
CA VAL A 128 -5.96 0.27 -19.57
C VAL A 128 -6.23 1.76 -19.31
N GLU A 129 -7.45 2.12 -18.94
CA GLU A 129 -7.81 3.49 -18.61
C GLU A 129 -7.22 3.96 -17.29
N TYR A 130 -7.13 3.09 -16.29
CA TYR A 130 -6.38 3.38 -15.07
C TYR A 130 -4.89 3.56 -15.35
N ASP A 131 -4.29 2.71 -16.20
CA ASP A 131 -2.88 2.84 -16.59
C ASP A 131 -2.63 4.18 -17.29
N HIS A 132 -3.52 4.59 -18.21
CA HIS A 132 -3.47 5.91 -18.84
C HIS A 132 -3.69 7.05 -17.84
N PHE A 133 -4.64 6.91 -16.92
CA PHE A 133 -4.87 7.91 -15.87
C PHE A 133 -3.61 8.11 -15.03
N ASN A 134 -2.99 7.02 -14.57
CA ASN A 134 -1.77 7.07 -13.76
C ASN A 134 -0.61 7.71 -14.52
N LEU A 135 -0.46 7.40 -15.81
CA LEU A 135 0.54 8.02 -16.67
C LEU A 135 0.35 9.53 -16.73
N TYR A 136 -0.85 9.99 -17.11
CA TYR A 136 -1.11 11.42 -17.29
C TYR A 136 -1.08 12.18 -15.96
N TYR A 137 -1.71 11.65 -14.91
CA TYR A 137 -1.74 12.26 -13.60
C TYR A 137 -0.35 12.31 -12.96
N GLY A 138 0.43 11.24 -13.09
CA GLY A 138 1.83 11.21 -12.65
C GLY A 138 2.67 12.29 -13.32
N ASN A 139 2.51 12.47 -14.63
CA ASN A 139 3.15 13.56 -15.37
C ASN A 139 2.70 14.93 -14.87
N LEU A 140 1.41 15.14 -14.60
CA LEU A 140 0.91 16.40 -14.05
C LEU A 140 1.46 16.72 -12.65
N ILE A 141 1.65 15.69 -11.80
CA ILE A 141 2.33 15.84 -10.50
C ILE A 141 3.77 16.33 -10.70
N SER A 142 4.54 15.69 -11.58
CA SER A 142 5.93 16.08 -11.87
C SER A 142 6.00 17.48 -12.49
N ILE A 143 5.12 17.80 -13.44
CA ILE A 143 5.00 19.15 -14.02
C ILE A 143 4.73 20.18 -12.91
N ARG A 144 3.77 19.92 -12.01
CA ARG A 144 3.41 20.84 -10.93
C ARG A 144 4.58 21.23 -10.02
N GLN A 145 5.57 20.35 -9.85
CA GLN A 145 6.74 20.65 -9.03
C GLN A 145 7.63 21.75 -9.64
N GLU A 146 7.61 21.88 -10.96
CA GLU A 146 8.53 22.75 -11.71
C GLU A 146 7.81 23.91 -12.43
N ILE A 147 6.57 23.67 -12.88
CA ILE A 147 5.72 24.59 -13.64
C ILE A 147 4.36 24.70 -12.95
N LYS A 148 3.84 25.92 -12.80
CA LYS A 148 2.57 26.16 -12.12
C LYS A 148 1.40 25.55 -12.91
N VAL A 149 0.83 24.46 -12.40
CA VAL A 149 -0.36 23.80 -12.94
C VAL A 149 -1.34 23.48 -11.82
N HIS A 150 -2.62 23.72 -12.08
CA HIS A 150 -3.72 23.43 -11.15
C HIS A 150 -4.25 22.01 -11.39
N ILE A 151 -4.09 21.14 -10.40
CA ILE A 151 -4.47 19.71 -10.47
C ILE A 151 -5.41 19.30 -9.32
N GLU A 152 -5.80 20.25 -8.46
CA GLU A 152 -6.62 20.03 -7.26
C GLU A 152 -7.97 19.38 -7.59
N LYS A 153 -8.59 19.80 -8.70
CA LYS A 153 -9.87 19.26 -9.18
C LYS A 153 -9.85 17.75 -9.44
N ILE A 154 -8.67 17.17 -9.73
CA ILE A 154 -8.54 15.72 -9.97
C ILE A 154 -8.81 14.96 -8.67
N GLU A 155 -8.24 15.41 -7.56
CA GLU A 155 -8.46 14.80 -6.25
C GLU A 155 -9.93 14.96 -5.83
N GLU A 156 -10.50 16.15 -6.02
CA GLU A 156 -11.92 16.42 -5.73
C GLU A 156 -12.85 15.43 -6.43
N VAL A 157 -12.72 15.26 -7.75
CA VAL A 157 -13.59 14.34 -8.52
C VAL A 157 -13.47 12.89 -8.03
N ILE A 158 -12.26 12.43 -7.71
CA ILE A 158 -12.06 11.08 -7.20
C ILE A 158 -12.74 10.92 -5.84
N PHE A 159 -12.51 11.86 -4.91
CA PHE A 159 -13.07 11.76 -3.57
C PHE A 159 -14.57 12.03 -3.50
N ASP A 160 -15.13 12.84 -4.39
CA ASP A 160 -16.59 12.98 -4.53
C ASP A 160 -17.22 11.62 -4.86
N LYS A 161 -16.62 10.86 -5.77
CA LYS A 161 -17.09 9.51 -6.13
C LYS A 161 -16.94 8.52 -4.96
N ILE A 162 -15.81 8.57 -4.25
CA ILE A 162 -15.61 7.76 -3.03
C ILE A 162 -16.67 8.10 -1.98
N GLN A 163 -16.93 9.39 -1.74
CA GLN A 163 -17.94 9.86 -0.80
C GLN A 163 -19.35 9.44 -1.22
N MET A 164 -19.66 9.40 -2.52
CA MET A 164 -20.93 8.84 -2.99
C MET A 164 -21.08 7.38 -2.58
N TRP A 165 -20.04 6.54 -2.74
CA TRP A 165 -20.09 5.15 -2.29
C TRP A 165 -20.18 5.00 -0.78
N GLU A 166 -19.49 5.85 -0.01
CA GLU A 166 -19.64 5.89 1.46
C GLU A 166 -21.09 6.23 1.87
N CYS A 167 -21.70 7.22 1.20
CA CYS A 167 -23.08 7.60 1.44
C CYS A 167 -24.05 6.47 1.09
N SER A 168 -23.80 5.75 -0.02
CA SER A 168 -24.55 4.55 -0.36
C SER A 168 -24.41 3.50 0.74
N ILE A 169 -23.19 3.11 1.13
CA ILE A 169 -22.96 2.09 2.18
C ILE A 169 -23.75 2.40 3.47
N LYS A 170 -23.82 3.68 3.87
CA LYS A 170 -24.56 4.10 5.07
C LYS A 170 -26.09 4.02 4.93
N LYS A 171 -26.61 4.11 3.70
CA LYS A 171 -28.05 4.09 3.39
C LYS A 171 -28.55 2.73 2.92
N GLU A 172 -27.68 1.91 2.35
CA GLU A 172 -28.04 0.63 1.77
C GLU A 172 -28.56 -0.35 2.83
N SER A 173 -29.57 -1.12 2.44
CA SER A 173 -30.21 -2.11 3.31
C SER A 173 -29.64 -3.52 3.12
N THR A 174 -28.97 -3.80 1.99
CA THR A 174 -28.48 -5.14 1.66
C THR A 174 -26.96 -5.26 1.80
N VAL A 175 -26.51 -6.43 2.26
CA VAL A 175 -25.07 -6.74 2.39
C VAL A 175 -24.40 -6.76 1.02
N GLN A 176 -25.14 -7.10 -0.04
CA GLN A 176 -24.65 -7.18 -1.42
C GLN A 176 -24.29 -5.80 -1.96
N ASP A 177 -25.12 -4.78 -1.71
CA ASP A 177 -24.86 -3.42 -2.18
C ASP A 177 -23.68 -2.80 -1.43
N VAL A 178 -23.59 -3.04 -0.12
CA VAL A 178 -22.43 -2.67 0.71
C VAL A 178 -21.15 -3.34 0.17
N THR A 179 -21.22 -4.64 -0.14
CA THR A 179 -20.10 -5.40 -0.73
C THR A 179 -19.66 -4.76 -2.04
N MET A 180 -20.59 -4.44 -2.95
CA MET A 180 -20.29 -3.87 -4.25
C MET A 180 -19.58 -2.51 -4.12
N ASN A 181 -20.10 -1.63 -3.27
CA ASN A 181 -19.53 -0.29 -3.06
C ASN A 181 -18.13 -0.35 -2.43
N LEU A 182 -17.92 -1.21 -1.43
CA LEU A 182 -16.59 -1.43 -0.84
C LEU A 182 -15.60 -2.02 -1.87
N LYS A 183 -16.05 -2.93 -2.74
CA LYS A 183 -15.23 -3.44 -3.85
C LYS A 183 -14.87 -2.34 -4.85
N ASN A 184 -15.78 -1.43 -5.17
CA ASN A 184 -15.50 -0.31 -6.07
C ASN A 184 -14.45 0.64 -5.47
N MET A 185 -14.60 1.03 -4.20
CA MET A 185 -13.57 1.80 -3.47
C MET A 185 -12.22 1.08 -3.53
N LYS A 186 -12.20 -0.24 -3.27
CA LYS A 186 -10.97 -1.02 -3.28
C LYS A 186 -10.33 -1.13 -4.67
N ARG A 187 -11.14 -1.27 -5.72
CA ARG A 187 -10.66 -1.27 -7.11
C ARG A 187 -9.96 0.04 -7.43
N VAL A 188 -10.54 1.18 -7.07
CA VAL A 188 -9.90 2.49 -7.27
C VAL A 188 -8.59 2.57 -6.47
N SER A 189 -8.62 2.19 -5.19
CA SER A 189 -7.42 2.16 -4.33
C SER A 189 -6.27 1.32 -4.93
N ASN A 190 -6.59 0.15 -5.48
CA ASN A 190 -5.60 -0.74 -6.08
C ASN A 190 -5.06 -0.24 -7.43
N ASN A 191 -5.88 0.47 -8.21
CA ASN A 191 -5.51 0.92 -9.55
C ASN A 191 -5.02 2.38 -9.59
N ILE A 192 -5.16 3.18 -8.53
CA ILE A 192 -4.61 4.54 -8.44
C ILE A 192 -3.73 4.66 -7.19
N PRO A 193 -2.45 4.23 -7.27
CA PRO A 193 -1.56 4.13 -6.10
C PRO A 193 -1.42 5.43 -5.30
N SER A 194 -1.44 6.59 -5.97
CA SER A 194 -1.31 7.91 -5.34
C SER A 194 -2.40 8.22 -4.31
N PHE A 195 -3.58 7.57 -4.40
CA PHE A 195 -4.68 7.75 -3.46
C PHE A 195 -4.93 6.51 -2.57
N LYS A 196 -4.16 5.44 -2.74
CA LYS A 196 -4.36 4.14 -2.07
C LYS A 196 -4.51 4.26 -0.56
N ILE A 197 -3.61 5.01 0.09
CA ILE A 197 -3.59 5.15 1.56
C ILE A 197 -4.89 5.80 2.03
N LYS A 198 -5.21 6.99 1.51
CA LYS A 198 -6.42 7.73 1.89
C LYS A 198 -7.70 6.94 1.61
N ILE A 199 -7.80 6.26 0.46
CA ILE A 199 -8.98 5.44 0.14
C ILE A 199 -9.09 4.23 1.07
N ASN A 200 -7.96 3.57 1.40
CA ASN A 200 -7.98 2.45 2.35
C ASN A 200 -8.42 2.89 3.75
N GLU A 201 -8.01 4.08 4.21
CA GLU A 201 -8.49 4.66 5.49
C GLU A 201 -10.01 4.86 5.48
N ARG A 202 -10.57 5.36 4.38
CA ARG A 202 -12.03 5.47 4.20
C ARG A 202 -12.74 4.12 4.24
N ILE A 203 -12.16 3.09 3.60
CA ILE A 203 -12.69 1.72 3.65
C ILE A 203 -12.67 1.20 5.10
N ASP A 204 -11.58 1.42 5.85
CA ASP A 204 -11.48 1.02 7.26
C ASP A 204 -12.55 1.70 8.13
N GLU A 205 -12.78 2.99 7.93
CA GLU A 205 -13.86 3.73 8.60
C GLU A 205 -15.24 3.13 8.28
N MET A 206 -15.54 2.86 7.01
CA MET A 206 -16.82 2.29 6.62
C MET A 206 -17.02 0.88 7.18
N LEU A 207 -15.98 0.04 7.17
CA LEU A 207 -16.03 -1.30 7.76
C LEU A 207 -16.25 -1.24 9.29
N LYS A 208 -15.58 -0.31 9.98
CA LYS A 208 -15.75 -0.11 11.43
C LYS A 208 -17.18 0.34 11.76
N CYS A 209 -17.70 1.33 11.04
CA CYS A 209 -19.08 1.80 11.18
C CYS A 209 -20.05 0.64 10.93
N TYR A 210 -19.89 -0.09 9.83
CA TYR A 210 -20.77 -1.20 9.46
C TYR A 210 -20.77 -2.33 10.51
N LYS A 211 -19.59 -2.73 11.03
CA LYS A 211 -19.46 -3.71 12.12
C LYS A 211 -20.21 -3.25 13.38
N THR A 212 -20.09 -1.97 13.73
CA THR A 212 -20.73 -1.38 14.92
C THR A 212 -22.25 -1.32 14.78
N THR A 213 -22.74 -0.94 13.59
CA THR A 213 -24.18 -0.76 13.34
C THR A 213 -24.94 -2.08 13.19
N HIS A 214 -24.35 -3.09 12.55
CA HIS A 214 -25.07 -4.33 12.17
C HIS A 214 -24.64 -5.58 12.97
N GLY A 215 -23.63 -5.45 13.84
CA GLY A 215 -23.14 -6.52 14.70
C GLY A 215 -22.28 -7.57 13.99
N ALA A 216 -21.76 -8.50 14.79
CA ALA A 216 -20.77 -9.50 14.37
C ALA A 216 -21.30 -10.46 13.30
N MET A 217 -22.54 -10.93 13.42
CA MET A 217 -23.14 -11.88 12.49
C MET A 217 -23.25 -11.33 11.06
N THR A 218 -23.77 -10.12 10.92
CA THR A 218 -23.88 -9.46 9.61
C THR A 218 -22.51 -9.15 9.03
N PHE A 219 -21.55 -8.75 9.87
CA PHE A 219 -20.18 -8.49 9.46
C PHE A 219 -19.45 -9.77 8.99
N ALA A 220 -19.64 -10.90 9.67
CA ALA A 220 -19.09 -12.19 9.24
C ALA A 220 -19.68 -12.63 7.88
N ARG A 221 -20.98 -12.39 7.65
CA ARG A 221 -21.62 -12.63 6.34
C ARG A 221 -20.97 -11.79 5.23
N LEU A 222 -20.65 -10.52 5.51
CA LEU A 222 -19.90 -9.67 4.57
C LEU A 222 -18.53 -10.28 4.23
N GLY A 223 -17.79 -10.77 5.23
CA GLY A 223 -16.53 -11.50 5.03
C GLY A 223 -16.68 -12.73 4.14
N THR A 224 -17.74 -13.51 4.34
CA THR A 224 -18.05 -14.69 3.51
C THR A 224 -18.33 -14.32 2.05
N ILE A 225 -19.11 -13.27 1.80
CA ILE A 225 -19.37 -12.79 0.44
C ILE A 225 -18.07 -12.32 -0.22
N PHE A 226 -17.20 -11.60 0.50
CA PHE A 226 -15.89 -11.20 -0.01
C PHE A 226 -15.00 -12.41 -0.36
N ASN A 227 -14.93 -13.42 0.51
CA ASN A 227 -14.10 -14.61 0.33
C ASN A 227 -14.57 -15.51 -0.82
N GLN A 228 -15.87 -15.51 -1.14
CA GLN A 228 -16.45 -16.27 -2.26
C GLN A 228 -16.26 -15.60 -3.63
N GLY A 229 -15.92 -14.31 -3.67
CA GLY A 229 -15.73 -13.57 -4.92
C GLY A 229 -14.56 -14.10 -5.75
N ARG A 230 -14.72 -14.24 -7.07
CA ARG A 230 -13.64 -14.72 -7.96
C ARG A 230 -12.71 -13.61 -8.45
N ASP A 231 -13.05 -12.35 -8.21
CA ASP A 231 -12.34 -11.19 -8.71
C ASP A 231 -11.12 -10.79 -7.87
N GLY A 232 -10.86 -11.46 -6.76
CA GLY A 232 -9.70 -11.19 -5.87
C GLY A 232 -9.82 -9.92 -5.02
N ILE A 233 -10.70 -8.98 -5.40
CA ILE A 233 -10.88 -7.71 -4.70
C ILE A 233 -11.41 -7.92 -3.28
N GLY A 234 -12.38 -8.83 -3.10
CA GLY A 234 -12.91 -9.15 -1.78
C GLY A 234 -11.84 -9.73 -0.85
N GLN A 235 -11.00 -10.62 -1.36
CA GLN A 235 -9.89 -11.21 -0.60
C GLN A 235 -8.84 -10.17 -0.23
N SER A 236 -8.54 -9.22 -1.13
CA SER A 236 -7.67 -8.06 -0.83
C SER A 236 -8.24 -7.20 0.30
N ILE A 237 -9.57 -7.00 0.35
CA ILE A 237 -10.23 -6.32 1.49
C ILE A 237 -10.01 -7.10 2.79
N ILE A 238 -10.24 -8.42 2.77
CA ILE A 238 -10.06 -9.28 3.96
C ILE A 238 -8.61 -9.23 4.46
N SER A 239 -7.62 -9.28 3.56
CA SER A 239 -6.21 -9.35 3.94
C SER A 239 -5.60 -8.03 4.40
N GLU A 240 -6.05 -6.90 3.84
CA GLU A 240 -5.41 -5.60 4.08
C GLU A 240 -6.07 -4.81 5.22
N HIS A 241 -7.33 -5.10 5.56
CA HIS A 241 -8.11 -4.28 6.49
C HIS A 241 -8.27 -4.95 7.86
N LYS A 242 -7.89 -4.23 8.93
CA LYS A 242 -7.80 -4.78 10.29
C LYS A 242 -9.13 -5.34 10.80
N SER A 243 -10.26 -4.77 10.36
CA SER A 243 -11.61 -5.22 10.73
C SER A 243 -11.87 -6.70 10.42
N PHE A 244 -11.13 -7.30 9.47
CA PHE A 244 -11.24 -8.71 9.09
C PHE A 244 -10.13 -9.62 9.68
N GLN A 245 -9.31 -9.15 10.62
CA GLN A 245 -8.27 -9.99 11.24
C GLN A 245 -8.85 -11.23 11.92
N GLY A 246 -9.92 -11.08 12.71
CA GLY A 246 -10.62 -12.20 13.34
C GLY A 246 -11.22 -13.17 12.31
N TYR A 247 -11.80 -12.65 11.24
CA TYR A 247 -12.34 -13.49 10.15
C TYR A 247 -11.23 -14.26 9.42
N SER A 248 -10.08 -13.62 9.17
CA SER A 248 -8.91 -14.25 8.57
C SER A 248 -8.35 -15.36 9.46
N LEU A 249 -8.33 -15.15 10.77
CA LEU A 249 -7.97 -16.16 11.75
C LEU A 249 -8.94 -17.35 11.73
N SER A 250 -10.26 -17.10 11.67
CA SER A 250 -11.26 -18.15 11.51
C SER A 250 -11.04 -18.98 10.25
N LEU A 251 -10.82 -18.33 9.10
CA LEU A 251 -10.50 -19.02 7.85
C LEU A 251 -9.20 -19.83 7.95
N PHE A 252 -8.19 -19.31 8.63
CA PHE A 252 -6.94 -20.02 8.86
C PHE A 252 -7.19 -21.28 9.68
N ASN A 253 -7.88 -21.18 10.81
CA ASN A 253 -8.20 -22.30 11.69
C ASN A 253 -9.05 -23.36 11.00
N LEU A 254 -10.05 -22.96 10.20
CA LEU A 254 -10.84 -23.90 9.38
C LEU A 254 -9.97 -24.67 8.37
N ARG A 255 -8.95 -24.02 7.79
CA ARG A 255 -8.04 -24.66 6.84
C ARG A 255 -7.05 -25.59 7.56
N THR A 256 -6.50 -25.18 8.70
CA THR A 256 -5.53 -25.98 9.46
C THR A 256 -6.15 -27.18 10.16
N GLN A 257 -7.45 -27.15 10.49
CA GLN A 257 -8.16 -28.33 10.98
C GLN A 257 -8.09 -29.54 10.02
N ARG A 258 -7.88 -29.31 8.71
CA ARG A 258 -7.63 -30.39 7.74
C ARG A 258 -6.27 -31.06 7.94
N HIS A 259 -5.30 -30.34 8.49
CA HIS A 259 -3.97 -30.85 8.87
C HIS A 259 -3.94 -31.21 10.36
N ASN A 260 -4.85 -32.10 10.76
CA ASN A 260 -4.92 -32.58 12.14
C ASN A 260 -3.68 -33.41 12.52
N ILE A 261 -3.64 -33.87 13.78
CA ILE A 261 -2.54 -34.69 14.28
C ILE A 261 -2.28 -35.95 13.44
N HIS A 262 -3.32 -36.59 12.90
CA HIS A 262 -3.14 -37.76 12.03
C HIS A 262 -2.37 -37.41 10.76
N TYR A 263 -2.77 -36.32 10.10
CA TYR A 263 -2.05 -35.82 8.93
C TYR A 263 -0.57 -35.54 9.26
N VAL A 264 -0.30 -34.85 10.38
CA VAL A 264 1.08 -34.55 10.81
C VAL A 264 1.88 -35.82 11.05
N LEU A 265 1.32 -36.79 11.79
CA LEU A 265 1.97 -38.06 12.08
C LEU A 265 2.26 -38.86 10.81
N ASP A 266 1.39 -38.82 9.81
CA ASP A 266 1.58 -39.49 8.53
C ASP A 266 2.75 -38.90 7.74
N GLN A 267 3.00 -37.59 7.86
CA GLN A 267 4.11 -36.91 7.20
C GLN A 267 5.48 -37.08 7.91
N LEU A 268 5.50 -37.59 9.15
CA LEU A 268 6.75 -37.85 9.86
C LEU A 268 7.55 -38.98 9.19
N LYS A 269 8.81 -38.67 8.83
CA LYS A 269 9.77 -39.62 8.26
C LYS A 269 10.71 -40.14 9.36
N GLY A 270 11.00 -41.43 9.33
CA GLY A 270 11.98 -42.08 10.23
C GLY A 270 11.41 -43.31 10.93
N ASN A 271 12.25 -44.34 11.10
CA ASN A 271 11.83 -45.67 11.57
C ASN A 271 11.73 -45.79 13.10
N LEU A 272 12.08 -44.73 13.85
CA LEU A 272 12.22 -44.76 15.32
C LEU A 272 11.14 -43.94 16.06
N VAL A 273 10.15 -43.40 15.34
CA VAL A 273 9.10 -42.57 15.94
C VAL A 273 7.88 -43.42 16.25
N ASP A 274 7.58 -43.62 17.53
CA ASP A 274 6.32 -44.22 17.97
C ASP A 274 5.17 -43.24 17.77
N LYS A 275 4.52 -43.32 16.60
CA LYS A 275 3.36 -42.48 16.25
C LYS A 275 2.18 -42.66 17.22
N LYS A 276 1.99 -43.84 17.81
CA LYS A 276 0.90 -44.09 18.76
C LYS A 276 1.17 -43.37 20.07
N GLN A 277 2.41 -43.43 20.57
CA GLN A 277 2.80 -42.71 21.77
C GLN A 277 2.71 -41.19 21.58
N LEU A 278 3.12 -40.67 20.41
CA LEU A 278 2.99 -39.24 20.09
C LEU A 278 1.53 -38.78 20.02
N LEU A 279 0.66 -39.56 19.36
CA LEU A 279 -0.77 -39.26 19.32
C LEU A 279 -1.35 -39.14 20.72
N LYS A 280 -1.07 -40.12 21.59
CA LYS A 280 -1.55 -40.11 22.97
C LYS A 280 -1.07 -38.86 23.74
N ARG A 281 0.21 -38.49 23.60
CA ARG A 281 0.76 -37.29 24.24
C ARG A 281 0.15 -36.00 23.70
N TYR A 282 -0.12 -35.94 22.40
CA TYR A 282 -0.80 -34.82 21.79
C TYR A 282 -2.23 -34.67 22.33
N ASP A 283 -2.99 -35.77 22.41
CA ASP A 283 -4.36 -35.76 22.94
C ASP A 283 -4.38 -35.29 24.41
N GLU A 284 -3.46 -35.82 25.24
CA GLU A 284 -3.28 -35.37 26.63
C GLU A 284 -2.97 -33.87 26.70
N PHE A 285 -2.05 -33.36 25.87
CA PHE A 285 -1.76 -31.94 25.77
C PHE A 285 -2.99 -31.12 25.37
N HIS A 286 -3.72 -31.56 24.34
CA HIS A 286 -4.84 -30.84 23.75
C HIS A 286 -6.02 -30.73 24.71
N ASP A 287 -6.28 -31.79 25.47
CA ASP A 287 -7.32 -31.82 26.50
C ASP A 287 -7.03 -30.86 27.64
N ILE A 288 -5.79 -30.87 28.16
CA ILE A 288 -5.37 -29.93 29.20
C ILE A 288 -5.41 -28.50 28.66
N TYR A 289 -4.93 -28.27 27.44
CA TYR A 289 -4.94 -26.96 26.78
C TYR A 289 -6.35 -26.41 26.66
N LYS A 290 -7.29 -27.18 26.09
CA LYS A 290 -8.69 -26.78 25.96
C LYS A 290 -9.32 -26.45 27.31
N LYS A 291 -9.04 -27.28 28.32
CA LYS A 291 -9.53 -27.06 29.69
C LYS A 291 -8.98 -25.75 30.25
N THR A 292 -7.67 -25.52 30.16
CA THR A 292 -7.03 -24.29 30.65
C THR A 292 -7.57 -23.05 29.93
N VAL A 293 -7.73 -23.09 28.61
CA VAL A 293 -8.35 -21.98 27.86
C VAL A 293 -9.77 -21.74 28.36
N LYS A 294 -10.62 -22.77 28.42
CA LYS A 294 -12.01 -22.66 28.84
C LYS A 294 -12.17 -22.09 30.26
N GLU A 295 -11.33 -22.50 31.20
CA GLU A 295 -11.39 -22.03 32.59
C GLU A 295 -10.98 -20.56 32.76
N ASN A 296 -10.23 -19.99 31.81
CA ASN A 296 -9.69 -18.63 31.90
C ASN A 296 -10.32 -17.66 30.87
N LEU A 297 -11.03 -18.17 29.85
CA LEU A 297 -11.65 -17.39 28.78
C LEU A 297 -12.82 -16.57 29.33
N SER A 298 -12.63 -15.27 29.46
CA SER A 298 -13.65 -14.31 29.91
C SER A 298 -13.35 -12.90 29.37
N PRO A 299 -14.33 -11.98 29.27
CA PRO A 299 -14.07 -10.63 28.76
C PRO A 299 -13.06 -9.81 29.57
N ASN A 300 -12.87 -10.15 30.86
CA ASN A 300 -11.94 -9.48 31.78
C ASN A 300 -10.94 -10.48 32.37
N MET A 301 -10.20 -11.17 31.50
CA MET A 301 -9.28 -12.24 31.93
C MET A 301 -8.23 -11.73 32.91
N LYS A 302 -8.03 -12.47 34.00
CA LYS A 302 -6.92 -12.28 34.93
C LYS A 302 -5.89 -13.38 34.72
N LEU A 303 -4.87 -13.08 33.93
CA LEU A 303 -3.87 -14.06 33.49
C LEU A 303 -2.69 -14.22 34.47
N ASP A 304 -2.66 -13.48 35.58
CA ASP A 304 -1.55 -13.47 36.54
C ASP A 304 -1.25 -14.86 37.09
N LYS A 305 -2.29 -15.63 37.43
CA LYS A 305 -2.12 -17.00 37.93
C LYS A 305 -1.45 -17.90 36.90
N LEU A 306 -1.90 -17.84 35.65
CA LEU A 306 -1.32 -18.63 34.56
C LEU A 306 0.15 -18.23 34.31
N ILE A 307 0.45 -16.93 34.35
CA ILE A 307 1.82 -16.39 34.22
C ILE A 307 2.70 -16.87 35.38
N LEU A 308 2.19 -16.86 36.62
CA LEU A 308 2.92 -17.36 37.79
C LEU A 308 3.20 -18.86 37.69
N ASP A 309 2.21 -19.65 37.26
CA ASP A 309 2.35 -21.10 37.06
C ASP A 309 3.41 -21.39 35.98
N ILE A 310 3.43 -20.64 34.87
CA ILE A 310 4.47 -20.75 33.83
C ILE A 310 5.85 -20.46 34.42
N LYS A 311 6.01 -19.36 35.17
CA LYS A 311 7.30 -18.98 35.77
C LYS A 311 7.80 -20.02 36.76
N LEU A 312 6.92 -20.58 37.58
CA LEU A 312 7.27 -21.61 38.57
C LEU A 312 7.71 -22.90 37.88
N ILE A 313 6.96 -23.36 36.88
CA ILE A 313 7.34 -24.58 36.14
C ILE A 313 8.65 -24.35 35.39
N ALA A 314 8.80 -23.23 34.68
CA ALA A 314 10.02 -22.89 33.94
C ALA A 314 11.26 -22.78 34.83
N GLY A 315 11.13 -22.18 36.03
CA GLY A 315 12.20 -22.12 37.01
C GLY A 315 12.64 -23.51 37.47
N ASN A 316 11.68 -24.42 37.65
CA ASN A 316 11.91 -25.79 38.08
C ASN A 316 12.36 -26.74 36.95
N THR A 317 12.35 -26.30 35.69
CA THR A 317 12.84 -27.07 34.53
C THR A 317 14.15 -26.53 33.97
N ARG A 318 14.73 -25.49 34.58
CA ARG A 318 15.95 -24.85 34.10
C ARG A 318 17.14 -25.82 34.19
N GLN A 319 17.77 -26.07 33.05
CA GLN A 319 18.97 -26.90 32.94
C GLN A 319 20.12 -26.11 32.31
N ASN A 320 21.35 -26.61 32.51
CA ASN A 320 22.50 -26.08 31.81
C ASN A 320 22.41 -26.49 30.33
N ALA A 321 22.53 -25.53 29.41
CA ALA A 321 22.46 -25.75 27.97
C ALA A 321 23.44 -26.84 27.46
N ASN A 322 24.56 -27.03 28.17
CA ASN A 322 25.59 -28.00 27.80
C ASN A 322 25.34 -29.42 28.36
N ARG A 323 24.31 -29.62 29.21
CA ARG A 323 23.95 -30.91 29.81
C ARG A 323 22.44 -30.99 30.05
N ILE A 324 21.69 -31.30 28.99
CA ILE A 324 20.25 -31.57 29.08
C ILE A 324 20.06 -33.06 29.40
N VAL A 325 19.44 -33.36 30.54
CA VAL A 325 19.06 -34.71 30.96
C VAL A 325 17.55 -34.83 30.90
N TRP A 326 17.05 -35.74 30.07
CA TRP A 326 15.61 -36.06 30.01
C TRP A 326 15.27 -37.10 31.07
N ASN A 327 14.87 -36.64 32.26
CA ASN A 327 14.34 -37.50 33.32
C ASN A 327 12.80 -37.51 33.32
N GLU A 328 12.21 -38.37 34.15
CA GLU A 328 10.75 -38.52 34.25
C GLU A 328 10.05 -37.22 34.66
N ASP A 329 10.63 -36.48 35.61
CA ASP A 329 10.11 -35.19 36.10
C ASP A 329 10.04 -34.12 34.99
N LEU A 330 11.09 -34.00 34.17
CA LEU A 330 11.10 -33.08 33.02
C LEU A 330 10.17 -33.53 31.92
N THR A 331 10.09 -34.84 31.68
CA THR A 331 9.17 -35.41 30.68
C THR A 331 7.72 -35.13 31.04
N TYR A 332 7.40 -35.01 32.33
CA TYR A 332 6.09 -34.60 32.83
C TYR A 332 5.88 -33.08 32.83
N LYS A 333 6.89 -32.29 33.25
CA LYS A 333 6.78 -30.82 33.38
C LYS A 333 6.75 -30.08 32.04
N VAL A 334 7.49 -30.55 31.03
CA VAL A 334 7.60 -29.84 29.73
C VAL A 334 6.26 -29.77 28.99
N PRO A 335 5.47 -30.86 28.83
CA PRO A 335 4.15 -30.77 28.22
C PRO A 335 3.22 -29.80 28.96
N ARG A 336 3.22 -29.83 30.30
CA ARG A 336 2.40 -28.91 31.12
C ARG A 336 2.84 -27.45 30.96
N LEU A 337 4.14 -27.20 30.86
CA LEU A 337 4.67 -25.87 30.56
C LEU A 337 4.21 -25.41 29.17
N ALA A 338 4.32 -26.27 28.15
CA ALA A 338 3.87 -25.97 26.79
C ALA A 338 2.37 -25.65 26.77
N THR A 339 1.54 -26.46 27.44
CA THR A 339 0.10 -26.23 27.57
C THR A 339 -0.20 -24.85 28.13
N ASN A 340 0.45 -24.46 29.23
CA ASN A 340 0.21 -23.16 29.84
C ASN A 340 0.68 -22.01 28.94
N ILE A 341 1.81 -22.16 28.24
CA ILE A 341 2.32 -21.16 27.29
C ILE A 341 1.35 -20.97 26.12
N PHE A 342 0.89 -22.05 25.49
CA PHE A 342 -0.05 -21.96 24.38
C PHE A 342 -1.41 -21.43 24.84
N ALA A 343 -1.90 -21.85 26.01
CA ALA A 343 -3.12 -21.30 26.58
C ALA A 343 -2.99 -19.80 26.83
N LEU A 344 -1.87 -19.34 27.40
CA LEU A 344 -1.60 -17.92 27.63
C LEU A 344 -1.59 -17.15 26.30
N TRP A 345 -0.92 -17.67 25.28
CA TRP A 345 -0.85 -17.04 23.96
C TRP A 345 -2.23 -16.91 23.32
N THR A 346 -3.05 -17.96 23.38
CA THR A 346 -4.44 -17.94 22.91
C THR A 346 -5.28 -16.91 23.63
N LEU A 347 -5.21 -16.87 24.96
CA LEU A 347 -6.01 -15.99 25.81
C LEU A 347 -5.62 -14.52 25.65
N GLN A 348 -4.33 -14.21 25.50
CA GLN A 348 -3.84 -12.85 25.22
C GLN A 348 -4.31 -12.29 23.87
N LYS A 349 -4.83 -13.15 22.98
CA LYS A 349 -5.30 -12.79 21.65
C LYS A 349 -6.77 -13.15 21.42
N ALA A 350 -7.53 -13.29 22.50
CA ALA A 350 -8.92 -13.71 22.45
C ALA A 350 -9.91 -12.58 22.11
N ASP A 351 -9.44 -11.34 21.86
CA ASP A 351 -10.33 -10.22 21.51
C ASP A 351 -11.26 -10.58 20.35
N HIS A 352 -10.75 -11.24 19.31
CA HIS A 352 -11.53 -11.67 18.16
C HIS A 352 -12.62 -12.70 18.50
N TYR A 353 -12.42 -13.52 19.52
CA TYR A 353 -13.45 -14.45 20.00
C TYR A 353 -14.64 -13.71 20.62
N PHE A 354 -14.38 -12.65 21.39
CA PHE A 354 -15.45 -11.83 21.97
C PHE A 354 -16.12 -10.96 20.91
N GLU A 355 -15.35 -10.46 19.93
CA GLU A 355 -15.93 -9.74 18.78
C GLU A 355 -16.82 -10.63 17.89
N ALA A 356 -16.67 -11.95 17.98
CA ALA A 356 -17.42 -12.96 17.23
C ALA A 356 -18.60 -13.56 18.02
N GLU A 357 -19.01 -12.94 19.12
CA GLU A 357 -20.12 -13.40 19.95
C GLU A 357 -21.41 -13.58 19.12
N GLY A 358 -22.07 -14.73 19.30
CA GLY A 358 -23.29 -15.09 18.58
C GLY A 358 -23.08 -15.78 17.23
N LEU A 359 -21.84 -16.00 16.80
CA LEU A 359 -21.54 -16.86 15.65
C LEU A 359 -21.51 -18.35 16.03
N GLU A 360 -22.02 -19.23 15.17
CA GLU A 360 -21.97 -20.69 15.39
C GLU A 360 -20.52 -21.21 15.46
N ASP A 361 -19.62 -20.57 14.73
CA ASP A 361 -18.21 -20.93 14.61
C ASP A 361 -17.26 -20.06 15.46
N GLN A 362 -17.78 -19.42 16.51
CA GLN A 362 -17.03 -18.48 17.38
C GLN A 362 -15.67 -19.05 17.85
N ASN A 363 -15.58 -20.35 18.12
CA ASN A 363 -14.33 -21.01 18.54
C ASN A 363 -13.19 -20.90 17.51
N ASN A 364 -13.50 -20.72 16.23
CA ASN A 364 -12.50 -20.52 15.18
C ASN A 364 -11.86 -19.13 15.26
N TYR A 365 -12.41 -18.20 16.05
CA TYR A 365 -11.83 -16.87 16.25
C TYR A 365 -10.81 -16.82 17.40
N LEU A 366 -10.54 -17.96 18.05
CA LEU A 366 -9.40 -18.09 18.97
C LEU A 366 -8.14 -18.48 18.22
N PHE A 367 -6.99 -17.98 18.65
CA PHE A 367 -5.73 -18.57 18.22
C PHE A 367 -5.64 -20.03 18.70
N GLN A 368 -5.16 -20.92 17.84
CA GLN A 368 -5.03 -22.33 18.16
C GLN A 368 -3.62 -22.81 17.77
N PRO A 369 -2.96 -23.61 18.63
CA PRO A 369 -1.71 -24.25 18.26
C PRO A 369 -1.96 -25.21 17.09
N HIS A 370 -1.08 -25.19 16.08
CA HIS A 370 -1.12 -26.18 15.01
C HIS A 370 -0.58 -27.51 15.54
N ALA A 371 -1.15 -28.65 15.13
CA ALA A 371 -0.72 -29.98 15.59
C ALA A 371 0.73 -30.39 15.27
N ALA A 372 1.46 -29.55 14.54
CA ALA A 372 2.86 -29.76 14.18
C ALA A 372 3.83 -29.03 15.13
N GLN A 373 3.32 -28.03 15.85
CA GLN A 373 3.99 -27.35 16.96
C GLN A 373 3.82 -28.20 18.21
#